data_AF-A0A816B0L5-F1
#
_entry.id   AF-A0A816B0L5-F1
#
_cell.length_a   1.000
_cell.length_b   1.000
_cell.length_c   1.000
_cell.angle_alpha   90.00
_cell.angle_beta   90.00
_cell.angle_gamma   90.00
#
_symmetry.space_group_name_H-M   'P 1'
#
loop_
_entity.id
_entity.type
_entity.pdbx_description
1 polymer ?
#
loop_
_entity_poly.entity_id
_entity_poly.type
_entity_poly.pdbx_seq_one_letter_code
_entity_poly.pdbx_strand_id
1 'polypeptide(L)'
;ILFRHLPANLVASFAKRLARLALLIPQHDQCLIITFIYNLIVRHPTIRVMIDRQSTSPVKDDTYSPEERDPNKSNAIDSSLWEIESLTHHHHPDVATCALALMSLRKTNHEREIHPLLEIDYDEMFEHDCNRSNRSRKKKNKIKTTPTTDCPINYNTAISLFD
;
A
#
# COMPACT_ATOMS: atom_id res chain seq x y z
N ILE A 1 11.54 -21.02 14.95
CA ILE A 1 12.96 -20.66 15.23
C ILE A 1 13.86 -20.85 14.01
N LEU A 2 13.53 -21.69 13.01
CA LEU A 2 14.36 -21.94 11.81
C LEU A 2 14.51 -20.77 10.81
N PHE A 3 13.54 -19.86 10.69
CA PHE A 3 13.59 -18.79 9.68
C PHE A 3 14.45 -17.56 10.05
N ARG A 4 15.04 -17.50 11.25
CA ARG A 4 15.88 -16.36 11.66
C ARG A 4 17.28 -16.38 11.02
N HIS A 5 17.71 -17.51 10.47
CA HIS A 5 19.06 -17.68 9.90
C HIS A 5 19.10 -17.64 8.37
N LEU A 6 18.03 -17.16 7.71
CA LEU A 6 18.02 -17.01 6.27
C LEU A 6 18.97 -15.87 5.84
N PRO A 7 19.85 -16.07 4.84
CA PRO A 7 20.72 -15.01 4.37
C PRO A 7 19.90 -13.87 3.75
N ALA A 8 20.27 -12.62 4.04
CA ALA A 8 19.53 -11.44 3.59
C ALA A 8 19.41 -11.37 2.05
N ASN A 9 20.43 -11.80 1.32
CA ASN A 9 20.43 -11.83 -0.15
C ASN A 9 19.36 -12.76 -0.72
N LEU A 10 19.06 -13.86 -0.03
CA LEU A 10 17.98 -14.78 -0.42
C LEU A 10 16.62 -14.11 -0.24
N VAL A 11 16.39 -13.49 0.91
CA VAL A 11 15.12 -12.80 1.17
C VAL A 11 14.93 -11.63 0.19
N ALA A 12 16.00 -10.87 -0.07
CA ALA A 12 15.99 -9.76 -1.03
C ALA A 12 15.64 -10.21 -2.45
N SER A 13 16.23 -11.32 -2.92
CA SER A 13 15.95 -11.86 -4.25
C SER A 13 14.52 -12.39 -4.38
N PHE A 14 13.98 -13.03 -3.35
CA PHE A 14 12.56 -13.39 -3.30
C PHE A 14 11.66 -12.15 -3.32
N ALA A 15 11.93 -11.15 -2.49
CA ALA A 15 11.15 -9.92 -2.45
C ALA A 15 11.16 -9.19 -3.80
N LYS A 16 12.33 -9.10 -4.46
CA LYS A 16 12.47 -8.47 -5.79
C LYS A 16 11.73 -9.24 -6.88
N ARG A 17 11.82 -10.58 -6.89
CA ARG A 17 11.05 -11.42 -7.82
C ARG A 17 9.55 -11.25 -7.63
N LEU A 18 9.08 -11.28 -6.38
CA LEU A 18 7.67 -11.06 -6.06
C LEU A 18 7.21 -9.65 -6.45
N ALA A 19 8.04 -8.62 -6.26
CA ALA A 19 7.72 -7.27 -6.68
C ALA A 19 7.55 -7.15 -8.21
N ARG A 20 8.36 -7.87 -8.99
CA ARG A 20 8.17 -7.94 -10.45
C ARG A 20 6.92 -8.71 -10.84
N LEU A 21 6.63 -9.82 -10.16
CA LEU A 21 5.37 -10.55 -10.38
C LEU A 21 4.15 -9.71 -10.00
N ALA A 22 4.26 -8.84 -8.99
CA ALA A 22 3.18 -7.95 -8.56
C ALA A 22 2.70 -7.01 -9.68
N LEU A 23 3.53 -6.72 -10.69
CA LEU A 23 3.12 -5.90 -11.84
C LEU A 23 2.28 -6.68 -12.87
N LEU A 24 2.33 -8.02 -12.85
CA LEU A 24 1.68 -8.88 -13.85
C LEU A 24 0.38 -9.52 -13.34
N ILE A 25 0.24 -9.69 -12.03
CA ILE A 25 -0.89 -10.36 -11.39
C ILE A 25 -2.15 -9.47 -11.30
N PRO A 26 -3.35 -10.05 -11.16
CA PRO A 26 -4.60 -9.29 -10.96
C PRO A 26 -4.63 -8.52 -9.62
N GLN A 27 -5.50 -7.53 -9.51
CA GLN A 27 -5.48 -6.51 -8.45
C GLN A 27 -5.71 -7.06 -7.03
N HIS A 28 -6.53 -8.12 -6.88
CA HIS A 28 -6.77 -8.75 -5.58
C HIS A 28 -5.47 -9.40 -5.05
N ASP A 29 -4.76 -10.12 -5.91
CA ASP A 29 -3.46 -10.75 -5.60
C ASP A 29 -2.34 -9.71 -5.39
N GLN A 30 -2.41 -8.54 -6.02
CA GLN A 30 -1.43 -7.47 -5.81
C GLN A 30 -1.35 -7.05 -4.33
N CYS A 31 -2.51 -6.85 -3.68
CA CYS A 31 -2.57 -6.52 -2.26
C CYS A 31 -1.93 -7.62 -1.38
N LEU A 32 -2.14 -8.89 -1.75
CA LEU A 32 -1.57 -10.04 -1.06
C LEU A 32 -0.04 -10.04 -1.15
N ILE A 33 0.50 -9.90 -2.36
CA ILE A 33 1.96 -9.90 -2.59
C ILE A 33 2.62 -8.70 -1.91
N ILE A 34 2.04 -7.50 -2.00
CA ILE A 34 2.56 -6.31 -1.32
C ILE A 34 2.59 -6.53 0.21
N THR A 35 1.53 -7.10 0.78
CA THR A 35 1.45 -7.38 2.22
C THR A 35 2.45 -8.46 2.65
N PHE A 36 2.68 -9.45 1.79
CA PHE A 36 3.70 -10.46 2.03
C PHE A 36 5.11 -9.86 2.02
N ILE A 37 5.44 -9.02 1.03
CA ILE A 37 6.73 -8.31 0.97
C ILE A 37 6.89 -7.38 2.18
N TYR A 38 5.84 -6.67 2.60
CA TYR A 38 5.82 -5.86 3.82
C TYR A 38 6.25 -6.69 5.03
N ASN A 39 5.64 -7.87 5.21
CA ASN A 39 5.96 -8.78 6.31
C ASN A 39 7.40 -9.32 6.22
N LEU A 40 7.95 -9.57 5.03
CA LEU A 40 9.35 -9.95 4.86
C LEU A 40 10.30 -8.85 5.35
N ILE A 41 10.02 -7.59 5.03
CA ILE A 41 10.87 -6.45 5.41
C ILE A 41 10.77 -6.17 6.91
N VAL A 42 9.58 -6.33 7.51
CA VAL A 42 9.40 -6.23 8.97
C VAL A 42 10.22 -7.29 9.70
N ARG A 43 10.26 -8.52 9.19
CA ARG A 43 11.04 -9.63 9.80
C ARG A 43 12.54 -9.50 9.57
N HIS A 44 12.96 -8.98 8.43
CA HIS A 44 14.36 -8.84 8.03
C HIS A 44 14.71 -7.37 7.76
N PRO A 45 15.09 -6.58 8.78
CA PRO A 45 15.40 -5.16 8.59
C PRO A 45 16.60 -4.90 7.68
N THR A 46 17.47 -5.89 7.44
CA THR A 46 18.63 -5.79 6.54
C THR A 46 18.22 -5.47 5.09
N ILE A 47 17.08 -6.00 4.61
CA ILE A 47 16.61 -5.78 3.23
C ILE A 47 15.89 -4.43 3.06
N ARG A 48 15.73 -3.65 4.14
CA ARG A 48 15.07 -2.34 4.12
C ARG A 48 15.78 -1.32 3.21
N VAL A 49 17.09 -1.50 2.99
CA VAL A 49 17.90 -0.68 2.07
C VAL A 49 17.34 -0.63 0.64
N MET A 50 16.52 -1.62 0.25
CA MET A 50 15.90 -1.67 -1.07
C MET A 50 14.73 -0.67 -1.25
N ILE A 51 14.14 -0.18 -0.14
CA ILE A 51 13.10 0.87 -0.17
C ILE A 51 13.75 2.24 -0.07
N ASP A 52 14.62 2.43 0.92
CA ASP A 52 15.22 3.72 1.25
C ASP A 52 16.75 3.59 1.22
N ARG A 53 17.35 4.07 0.13
CA ARG A 53 18.80 4.11 -0.05
C ARG A 53 19.27 5.55 0.16
N GLN A 54 19.94 5.79 1.28
CA GLN A 54 20.53 7.11 1.62
C GLN A 54 21.86 7.37 0.89
N SER A 55 22.09 6.77 -0.29
CA SER A 55 23.37 6.94 -0.99
C SER A 55 23.41 8.28 -1.72
N THR A 56 24.46 9.06 -1.48
CA THR A 56 24.76 10.34 -2.15
C THR A 56 25.33 10.18 -3.56
N SER A 57 25.66 8.95 -3.98
CA SER A 57 26.16 8.64 -5.31
C SER A 57 25.02 8.59 -6.34
N PRO A 58 25.23 9.05 -7.59
CA PRO A 58 24.24 8.93 -8.65
C PRO A 58 23.85 7.47 -8.84
N VAL A 59 22.54 7.23 -9.00
CA VAL A 59 21.98 5.90 -9.23
C VAL A 59 22.57 5.35 -10.53
N LYS A 60 23.50 4.40 -10.41
CA LYS A 60 23.91 3.54 -11.53
C LYS A 60 22.76 2.57 -11.84
N ASP A 61 22.75 2.05 -13.07
CA ASP A 61 21.76 1.07 -13.54
C ASP A 61 21.49 -0.05 -12.51
N ASP A 62 20.26 -0.57 -12.53
CA ASP A 62 19.82 -1.64 -11.63
C ASP A 62 20.71 -2.88 -11.79
N THR A 63 21.33 -3.32 -10.69
CA THR A 63 22.30 -4.44 -10.67
C THR A 63 21.59 -5.81 -10.59
N TYR A 64 20.27 -5.83 -10.51
CA TYR A 64 19.48 -7.07 -10.38
C TYR A 64 19.46 -7.91 -11.66
N SER A 65 19.84 -9.19 -11.55
CA SER A 65 19.76 -10.18 -12.65
C SER A 65 18.55 -11.12 -12.49
N PRO A 66 17.50 -11.01 -13.33
CA PRO A 66 16.30 -11.84 -13.22
C PRO A 66 16.52 -13.30 -13.63
N GLU A 67 17.39 -13.54 -14.63
CA GLU A 67 17.67 -14.86 -15.22
C GLU A 67 18.57 -15.75 -14.35
N GLU A 68 19.21 -15.16 -13.33
CA GLU A 68 20.10 -15.89 -12.44
C GLU A 68 19.33 -16.98 -11.66
N ARG A 69 19.79 -18.23 -11.73
CA ARG A 69 19.11 -19.35 -11.06
C ARG A 69 19.35 -19.33 -9.55
N ASP A 70 20.55 -18.94 -9.14
CA ASP A 70 20.92 -18.87 -7.73
C ASP A 70 20.42 -17.55 -7.12
N PRO A 71 19.39 -17.57 -6.24
CA PRO A 71 18.83 -16.34 -5.67
C PRO A 71 19.84 -15.54 -4.83
N ASN A 72 20.87 -16.20 -4.27
CA ASN A 72 21.94 -15.51 -3.54
C ASN A 72 22.87 -14.68 -4.45
N LYS A 73 22.93 -14.98 -5.76
CA LYS A 73 23.82 -14.32 -6.74
C LYS A 73 23.10 -13.28 -7.61
N SER A 74 21.79 -13.10 -7.43
CA SER A 74 21.00 -12.20 -8.28
C SER A 74 21.21 -10.69 -7.98
N ASN A 75 22.08 -10.35 -7.01
CA ASN A 75 22.38 -8.98 -6.56
C ASN A 75 21.14 -8.12 -6.24
N ALA A 76 20.08 -8.74 -5.72
CA ALA A 76 18.83 -8.04 -5.43
C ALA A 76 18.93 -7.04 -4.27
N ILE A 77 19.81 -7.26 -3.30
CA ILE A 77 19.97 -6.35 -2.15
C ILE A 77 20.51 -4.96 -2.56
N ASP A 78 21.29 -4.92 -3.64
CA ASP A 78 21.84 -3.69 -4.19
C ASP A 78 20.85 -2.96 -5.11
N SER A 79 19.76 -3.63 -5.48
CA SER A 79 18.65 -3.09 -6.25
C SER A 79 17.63 -2.35 -5.36
N SER A 80 16.78 -1.55 -5.99
CA SER A 80 15.65 -0.85 -5.36
C SER A 80 14.31 -1.44 -5.79
N LEU A 81 13.28 -1.35 -4.95
CA LEU A 81 11.93 -1.89 -5.22
C LEU A 81 11.02 -0.89 -5.97
N TRP A 82 11.48 -0.41 -7.14
CA TRP A 82 10.72 0.55 -7.97
C TRP A 82 9.39 -0.01 -8.49
N GLU A 83 9.27 -1.33 -8.59
CA GLU A 83 8.02 -1.98 -8.95
C GLU A 83 6.91 -1.65 -7.93
N ILE A 84 7.23 -1.63 -6.63
CA ILE A 84 6.26 -1.27 -5.59
C ILE A 84 5.99 0.24 -5.59
N GLU A 85 7.01 1.06 -5.88
CA GLU A 85 6.82 2.51 -6.02
C GLU A 85 5.84 2.82 -7.15
N SER A 86 5.95 2.11 -8.26
CA SER A 86 5.02 2.24 -9.39
C SER A 86 3.58 1.87 -8.99
N LEU A 87 3.40 0.84 -8.14
CA LEU A 87 2.09 0.43 -7.63
C LEU A 87 1.44 1.46 -6.67
N THR A 88 2.19 2.46 -6.19
CA THR A 88 1.58 3.55 -5.40
C THR A 88 0.61 4.40 -6.22
N HIS A 89 0.77 4.42 -7.54
CA HIS A 89 -0.09 5.13 -8.48
C HIS A 89 -1.05 4.17 -9.21
N HIS A 90 -1.35 3.01 -8.62
CA HIS A 90 -2.25 2.02 -9.20
C HIS A 90 -3.70 2.52 -9.26
N HIS A 91 -4.46 2.04 -10.25
CA HIS A 91 -5.86 2.43 -10.47
C HIS A 91 -6.77 2.11 -9.27
N HIS A 92 -6.59 0.93 -8.68
CA HIS A 92 -7.35 0.52 -7.50
C HIS A 92 -6.82 1.19 -6.22
N PRO A 93 -7.66 1.91 -5.46
CA PRO A 93 -7.20 2.72 -4.31
C PRO A 93 -6.67 1.87 -3.15
N ASP A 94 -7.17 0.65 -2.95
CA ASP A 94 -6.71 -0.19 -1.83
C ASP A 94 -5.31 -0.76 -2.11
N VAL A 95 -4.98 -1.05 -3.38
CA VAL A 95 -3.62 -1.46 -3.80
C VAL A 95 -2.64 -0.32 -3.59
N ALA A 96 -3.01 0.89 -4.04
CA ALA A 96 -2.21 2.10 -3.83
C ALA A 96 -1.96 2.36 -2.33
N THR A 97 -2.98 2.17 -1.50
CA THR A 97 -2.86 2.32 -0.03
C THR A 97 -1.92 1.27 0.58
N CYS A 98 -1.99 0.01 0.13
CA CYS A 98 -1.07 -1.04 0.55
C CYS A 98 0.38 -0.73 0.16
N ALA A 99 0.61 -0.29 -1.08
CA ALA A 99 1.94 0.08 -1.57
C ALA A 99 2.51 1.29 -0.82
N LEU A 100 1.70 2.33 -0.59
CA LEU A 100 2.09 3.52 0.18
C LEU A 100 2.45 3.16 1.62
N ALA A 101 1.74 2.21 2.22
CA ALA A 101 2.06 1.76 3.56
C ALA A 101 3.40 1.02 3.65
N LEU A 102 3.77 0.27 2.60
CA LEU A 102 5.10 -0.35 2.49
C LEU A 102 6.20 0.72 2.35
N MET A 103 6.00 1.74 1.51
CA MET A 103 6.94 2.85 1.39
C MET A 103 7.05 3.67 2.68
N SER A 104 5.96 3.76 3.44
CA SER A 104 5.89 4.47 4.73
C SER A 104 6.33 3.63 5.93
N LEU A 105 6.87 2.43 5.71
CA LEU A 105 7.22 1.46 6.76
C LEU A 105 8.18 2.03 7.84
N ARG A 106 8.84 3.17 7.59
CA ARG A 106 9.62 3.92 8.61
C ARG A 106 8.86 4.20 9.92
N LYS A 107 7.51 4.23 9.90
CA LYS A 107 6.67 4.62 11.05
C LYS A 107 6.03 3.46 11.82
N THR A 108 5.97 2.25 11.26
CA THR A 108 5.19 1.13 11.82
C THR A 108 6.00 -0.17 11.73
N ASN A 109 6.05 -0.94 12.82
CA ASN A 109 6.85 -2.18 12.88
C ASN A 109 6.00 -3.45 13.15
N HIS A 110 4.68 -3.38 12.98
CA HIS A 110 3.81 -4.52 13.23
C HIS A 110 3.52 -5.27 11.94
N GLU A 111 3.66 -6.60 11.98
CA GLU A 111 3.26 -7.48 10.88
C GLU A 111 1.77 -7.36 10.60
N ARG A 112 1.39 -7.57 9.35
CA ARG A 112 0.00 -7.57 8.90
C ARG A 112 -0.50 -8.98 8.71
N GLU A 113 -1.73 -9.21 9.10
CA GLU A 113 -2.40 -10.48 8.85
C GLU A 113 -2.68 -10.64 7.35
N ILE A 114 -2.35 -11.83 6.84
CA ILE A 114 -2.47 -12.17 5.41
C ILE A 114 -3.78 -12.90 5.15
N HIS A 115 -4.31 -13.63 6.15
CA HIS A 115 -5.48 -14.49 6.02
C HIS A 115 -6.69 -13.82 5.34
N PRO A 116 -7.08 -12.59 5.69
CA PRO A 116 -8.24 -11.95 5.07
C PRO A 116 -8.04 -11.66 3.58
N LEU A 117 -6.79 -11.57 3.10
CA LEU A 117 -6.48 -11.28 1.71
C LEU A 117 -6.47 -12.54 0.83
N LEU A 118 -6.37 -13.73 1.44
CA LEU A 118 -6.35 -15.00 0.72
C LEU A 118 -7.74 -15.50 0.32
N GLU A 119 -8.76 -15.05 1.04
CA GLU A 119 -10.15 -15.48 0.85
C GLU A 119 -10.89 -14.63 -0.19
N ILE A 120 -10.32 -13.49 -0.60
CA ILE A 120 -10.98 -12.53 -1.47
C ILE A 120 -10.80 -12.95 -2.92
N ASP A 121 -11.91 -13.34 -3.54
CA ASP A 121 -11.99 -13.51 -4.99
C ASP A 121 -12.23 -12.16 -5.70
N TYR A 122 -11.98 -12.14 -7.02
CA TYR A 122 -12.23 -10.95 -7.84
C TYR A 122 -13.70 -10.49 -7.77
N ASP A 123 -14.64 -11.44 -7.75
CA ASP A 123 -16.08 -11.14 -7.69
C ASP A 123 -16.44 -10.44 -6.38
N GLU A 124 -15.91 -10.91 -5.24
CA GLU A 124 -16.12 -10.28 -3.94
C GLU A 124 -15.50 -8.87 -3.88
N MET A 125 -14.30 -8.70 -4.42
CA MET A 125 -13.65 -7.39 -4.52
C MET A 125 -14.49 -6.42 -5.35
N PHE A 126 -15.05 -6.87 -6.47
CA PHE A 126 -15.92 -6.07 -7.33
C PHE A 126 -17.23 -5.68 -6.62
N GLU A 127 -17.86 -6.62 -5.93
CA GLU A 127 -19.05 -6.34 -5.14
C GLU A 127 -18.77 -5.33 -4.01
N HIS A 128 -17.61 -5.45 -3.36
CA HIS A 128 -17.18 -4.50 -2.33
C HIS A 128 -17.06 -3.08 -2.90
N ASP A 129 -16.48 -2.91 -4.08
CA ASP A 129 -16.35 -1.61 -4.75
C ASP A 129 -17.69 -1.01 -5.18
N CYS A 130 -18.58 -1.83 -5.76
CA CYS A 130 -19.95 -1.43 -6.10
C CYS A 130 -20.69 -0.90 -4.86
N ASN A 131 -20.56 -1.62 -3.75
CA ASN A 131 -21.17 -1.26 -2.47
C ASN A 131 -20.56 0.01 -1.85
N ARG A 132 -19.24 0.21 -1.98
CA ARG A 132 -18.53 1.42 -1.52
C ARG A 132 -19.02 2.67 -2.26
N SER A 133 -19.23 2.57 -3.58
CA SER A 133 -19.82 3.63 -4.40
C SER A 133 -21.25 3.96 -3.96
N ASN A 134 -22.08 2.93 -3.75
CA ASN A 134 -23.47 3.09 -3.31
C ASN A 134 -23.58 3.74 -1.91
N ARG A 135 -22.71 3.36 -0.96
CA ARG A 135 -22.63 4.01 0.37
C ARG A 135 -22.25 5.48 0.26
N SER A 136 -21.31 5.81 -0.62
CA SER A 136 -20.88 7.20 -0.87
C SER A 136 -22.01 8.05 -1.47
N ARG A 137 -22.81 7.48 -2.38
CA ARG A 137 -24.02 8.13 -2.93
C ARG A 137 -25.10 8.35 -1.86
N LYS A 138 -25.40 7.33 -1.04
CA LYS A 138 -26.38 7.43 0.05
C LYS A 138 -25.98 8.50 1.07
N LYS A 139 -24.68 8.62 1.43
CA LYS A 139 -24.19 9.68 2.30
C LYS A 139 -24.42 11.08 1.71
N LYS A 140 -24.10 11.29 0.42
CA LYS A 140 -24.34 12.57 -0.27
C LYS A 140 -25.83 12.95 -0.30
N ASN A 141 -26.71 11.98 -0.51
CA ASN A 141 -28.16 12.24 -0.48
C ASN A 141 -28.66 12.52 0.93
N LYS A 142 -28.15 11.81 1.95
CA LYS A 142 -28.50 12.05 3.36
C LYS A 142 -28.08 13.46 3.83
N ILE A 143 -26.92 13.94 3.40
CA ILE A 143 -26.43 15.31 3.67
C ILE A 143 -27.30 16.38 2.97
N LYS A 144 -27.92 16.04 1.83
CA LYS A 144 -28.88 16.93 1.15
C LYS A 144 -30.29 16.89 1.75
N THR A 145 -30.68 15.78 2.39
CA THR A 145 -32.01 15.59 2.99
C THR A 145 -32.08 15.92 4.47
N THR A 146 -30.97 16.21 5.15
CA THR A 146 -31.03 16.91 6.45
C THR A 146 -31.49 18.34 6.18
N PRO A 147 -32.68 18.75 6.66
CA PRO A 147 -33.09 20.15 6.57
C PRO A 147 -32.05 20.98 7.31
N THR A 148 -31.64 22.09 6.74
CA THR A 148 -31.04 23.19 7.49
C THR A 148 -32.10 23.75 8.45
N THR A 149 -32.38 23.04 9.54
CA THR A 149 -33.17 23.54 10.66
C THR A 149 -32.32 23.40 11.91
N ASP A 150 -31.92 24.57 12.41
CA ASP A 150 -31.59 24.91 13.81
C ASP A 150 -30.20 25.55 14.00
N CYS A 151 -30.08 26.78 13.49
CA CYS A 151 -29.42 27.82 14.28
C CYS A 151 -30.53 28.80 14.72
N PRO A 152 -30.82 28.97 16.03
CA PRO A 152 -31.72 30.01 16.49
C PRO A 152 -30.95 31.33 16.49
N ILE A 153 -30.73 31.92 15.32
CA ILE A 153 -30.32 33.32 15.23
C ILE A 153 -31.60 34.11 14.98
N ASN A 154 -32.15 34.68 16.05
CA ASN A 154 -33.27 35.60 15.95
C ASN A 154 -32.75 36.94 15.38
N TYR A 155 -32.98 37.17 14.09
CA TYR A 155 -32.53 38.38 13.37
C TYR A 155 -33.30 39.65 13.77
N ASN A 156 -34.29 39.57 14.66
CA ASN A 156 -35.11 40.72 15.05
C ASN A 156 -34.46 41.63 16.10
N THR A 157 -33.23 41.34 16.56
CA THR A 157 -32.49 42.19 17.52
C THR A 157 -31.45 43.10 16.84
N ALA A 158 -31.28 43.04 15.52
CA ALA A 158 -30.29 43.86 14.80
C ALA A 158 -30.84 45.20 14.29
N ILE A 159 -32.14 45.50 14.46
CA ILE A 159 -32.78 46.73 13.96
C ILE A 159 -32.88 47.81 15.05
N SER A 160 -32.68 47.50 16.33
CA SER A 160 -32.75 48.48 17.43
C SER A 160 -31.39 49.09 17.83
N LEU A 161 -30.37 49.01 16.97
CA LEU A 161 -29.05 49.62 17.19
C LEU A 161 -28.69 50.67 16.11
N PHE A 162 -29.65 51.02 15.27
CA PHE A 162 -29.61 52.17 14.38
C PHE A 162 -30.96 52.90 14.45
N ASP A 163 -31.23 53.50 15.61
CA ASP A 163 -32.01 54.73 15.79
C ASP A 163 -31.42 55.48 17.00
#